data_AF-A0A7J4QGP5-F1
#
_entry.id   AF-A0A7J4QGP5-F1
#
_cell.length_a   1.000
_cell.length_b   1.000
_cell.length_c   1.000
_cell.angle_alpha   90.00
_cell.angle_beta   90.00
_cell.angle_gamma   90.00
#
_symmetry.space_group_name_H-M   'P 1'
#
loop_
_entity.id
_entity.type
_entity.pdbx_description
1 polymer ?
#
loop_
_entity_poly.entity_id
_entity_poly.type
_entity_poly.pdbx_seq_one_letter_code
_entity_poly.pdbx_strand_id
1 'polypeptide(L)'
;MPEEKTIEFEGKKYKIDISRKVSTTGDFDETVNTVFIDKDVPEKFHEGIAVHEIYERQVLKKGHSYQYSHNEAQKRELAFYKKKYGDKDGEKMLYEEEDLVLATPGRKPPVRKKPIEPIPAPKIQTIVLKAVIYEGKTYIIDSSNSLIGDIVDFYERKRIIYIDKDVPDWLFEGMAIYTIEERKMLKQGSSYAAANDFASKKELAYFEEKLGSSEAAQKAINEGLTIQSQKFAQDRKELKDGERKVINENVPK
;
A
#
# COMPACT_ATOMS: atom_id res chain seq x y z
N MET A 1 34.65 -3.85 -9.36
CA MET A 1 33.48 -3.17 -8.75
C MET A 1 32.25 -3.75 -9.42
N PRO A 2 31.15 -4.06 -8.70
CA PRO A 2 29.90 -4.40 -9.37
C PRO A 2 29.45 -3.22 -10.22
N GLU A 3 28.92 -3.49 -11.42
CA GLU A 3 28.42 -2.44 -12.31
C GLU A 3 27.17 -1.80 -11.70
N GLU A 4 27.05 -0.47 -11.80
CA GLU A 4 25.89 0.26 -11.27
C GLU A 4 24.67 0.00 -12.15
N LYS A 5 23.79 -0.92 -11.71
CA LYS A 5 22.57 -1.26 -12.43
C LYS A 5 21.64 -0.07 -12.48
N THR A 6 21.12 0.23 -13.67
CA THR A 6 20.29 1.40 -13.91
C THR A 6 19.18 1.07 -14.92
N ILE A 7 18.04 1.75 -14.79
CA ILE A 7 16.90 1.62 -15.70
C ILE A 7 16.53 2.99 -16.27
N GLU A 8 16.15 3.04 -17.54
CA GLU A 8 15.52 4.23 -18.13
C GLU A 8 14.00 4.05 -18.15
N PHE A 9 13.29 5.00 -17.54
CA PHE A 9 11.84 5.04 -17.51
C PHE A 9 11.36 6.46 -17.81
N GLU A 10 10.48 6.60 -18.80
CA GLU A 10 9.89 7.88 -19.23
C GLU A 10 10.92 9.00 -19.50
N GLY A 11 12.07 8.64 -20.10
CA GLY A 11 13.15 9.57 -20.44
C GLY A 11 14.02 10.00 -19.26
N LYS A 12 13.89 9.33 -18.10
CA LYS A 12 14.74 9.54 -16.92
C LYS A 12 15.47 8.26 -16.56
N LYS A 13 16.72 8.41 -16.11
CA LYS A 13 17.57 7.31 -15.64
C LYS A 13 17.48 7.19 -14.11
N TYR A 14 17.27 5.98 -13.62
CA TYR A 14 17.14 5.63 -12.20
C TYR A 14 18.20 4.60 -11.82
N LYS A 15 18.68 4.64 -10.57
CA LYS A 15 19.59 3.63 -10.03
C LYS A 15 18.79 2.46 -9.46
N ILE A 16 19.31 1.24 -9.62
CA ILE A 16 18.80 0.04 -8.97
C ILE A 16 19.90 -0.46 -8.02
N ASP A 17 19.62 -0.46 -6.72
CA ASP A 17 20.53 -0.95 -5.69
C ASP A 17 19.97 -2.24 -5.06
N ILE A 18 20.75 -3.32 -5.19
CA ILE A 18 20.44 -4.67 -4.71
C ILE A 18 21.40 -5.13 -3.59
N SER A 19 22.20 -4.21 -3.04
CA SER A 19 23.26 -4.53 -2.08
C SER A 19 22.76 -4.91 -0.69
N ARG A 20 21.49 -4.62 -0.38
CA ARG A 20 20.91 -4.71 0.96
C ARG A 20 19.59 -5.46 1.00
N LYS A 21 19.25 -5.94 2.19
CA LYS A 21 17.91 -6.43 2.49
C LYS A 21 16.99 -5.22 2.72
N VAL A 22 15.75 -5.27 2.24
CA VAL A 22 14.72 -4.25 2.52
C VAL A 22 13.47 -4.89 3.12
N SER A 23 12.56 -4.09 3.67
CA SER A 23 11.32 -4.56 4.35
C SER A 23 10.20 -5.00 3.40
N THR A 24 10.50 -5.01 2.10
CA THR A 24 9.60 -5.15 0.95
C THR A 24 10.35 -5.92 -0.14
N THR A 25 9.75 -6.10 -1.32
CA THR A 25 10.52 -6.50 -2.52
C THR A 25 11.17 -5.31 -3.22
N GLY A 26 10.54 -4.12 -3.17
CA GLY A 26 11.08 -2.85 -3.66
C GLY A 26 10.81 -1.67 -2.71
N ASP A 27 11.65 -0.64 -2.75
CA ASP A 27 11.40 0.66 -2.12
C ASP A 27 12.11 1.78 -2.91
N PHE A 28 11.38 2.79 -3.37
CA PHE A 28 11.93 3.93 -4.09
C PHE A 28 12.21 5.16 -3.20
N ASP A 29 13.47 5.58 -3.17
CA ASP A 29 13.91 6.86 -2.61
C ASP A 29 14.24 7.85 -3.74
N GLU A 30 13.40 8.87 -3.88
CA GLU A 30 13.52 9.88 -4.93
C GLU A 30 14.59 10.94 -4.59
N THR A 31 14.98 11.07 -3.31
CA THR A 31 16.00 12.04 -2.88
C THR A 31 17.40 11.69 -3.39
N VAL A 32 17.67 10.38 -3.53
CA VAL A 32 18.88 9.83 -4.16
C VAL A 32 18.60 9.24 -5.56
N ASN A 33 17.35 9.24 -6.01
CA ASN A 33 16.87 8.70 -7.28
C ASN A 33 17.24 7.22 -7.49
N THR A 34 17.04 6.42 -6.43
CA THR A 34 17.41 5.00 -6.35
C THR A 34 16.20 4.16 -5.95
N VAL A 35 15.92 3.12 -6.74
CA VAL A 35 15.07 2.01 -6.32
C VAL A 35 15.95 0.99 -5.61
N PHE A 36 15.63 0.71 -4.35
CA PHE A 36 16.20 -0.41 -3.62
C PHE A 36 15.36 -1.65 -3.87
N ILE A 37 15.99 -2.78 -4.14
CA ILE A 37 15.32 -4.06 -4.37
C ILE A 37 15.95 -5.06 -3.42
N ASP A 38 15.14 -5.93 -2.82
CA ASP A 38 15.67 -6.89 -1.85
C ASP A 38 16.70 -7.81 -2.51
N LYS A 39 17.88 -7.90 -1.90
CA LYS A 39 19.01 -8.70 -2.39
C LYS A 39 18.68 -10.18 -2.65
N ASP A 40 17.61 -10.72 -2.07
CA ASP A 40 17.20 -12.11 -2.23
C ASP A 40 16.22 -12.28 -3.44
N VAL A 41 15.84 -11.20 -4.13
CA VAL A 41 15.00 -11.21 -5.34
C VAL A 41 15.80 -11.61 -6.59
N PRO A 42 15.32 -12.57 -7.40
CA PRO A 42 15.95 -12.93 -8.68
C PRO A 42 16.05 -11.78 -9.69
N GLU A 43 17.21 -11.68 -10.36
CA GLU A 43 17.55 -10.54 -11.23
C GLU A 43 16.52 -10.22 -12.32
N LYS A 44 15.86 -11.24 -12.86
CA LYS A 44 14.82 -11.12 -13.90
C LYS A 44 13.66 -10.18 -13.50
N PHE A 45 13.44 -9.96 -12.20
CA PHE A 45 12.37 -9.11 -11.68
C PHE A 45 12.77 -7.65 -11.44
N HIS A 46 14.08 -7.36 -11.36
CA HIS A 46 14.57 -6.07 -10.83
C HIS A 46 14.05 -4.85 -11.61
N GLU A 47 13.93 -4.97 -12.93
CA GLU A 47 13.45 -3.85 -13.75
C GLU A 47 11.92 -3.69 -13.69
N GLY A 48 11.16 -4.77 -13.45
CA GLY A 48 9.70 -4.68 -13.26
C GLY A 48 9.36 -4.00 -11.94
N ILE A 49 9.95 -4.47 -10.84
CA ILE A 49 9.87 -3.83 -9.51
C ILE A 49 10.24 -2.34 -9.61
N ALA A 50 11.33 -1.99 -10.32
CA ALA A 50 11.70 -0.60 -10.50
C ALA A 50 10.65 0.23 -11.26
N VAL A 51 10.06 -0.31 -12.33
CA VAL A 51 8.93 0.32 -13.04
C VAL A 51 7.72 0.49 -12.11
N HIS A 52 7.41 -0.51 -11.29
CA HIS A 52 6.32 -0.49 -10.33
C HIS A 52 6.51 0.64 -9.31
N GLU A 53 7.59 0.60 -8.54
CA GLU A 53 7.89 1.56 -7.46
C GLU A 53 7.93 3.02 -7.96
N ILE A 54 8.56 3.26 -9.12
CA ILE A 54 8.62 4.59 -9.73
C ILE A 54 7.22 5.08 -10.09
N TYR A 55 6.42 4.25 -10.77
CA TYR A 55 5.11 4.68 -11.27
C TYR A 55 4.07 4.77 -10.15
N GLU A 56 4.08 3.88 -9.17
CA GLU A 56 3.24 3.97 -7.98
C GLU A 56 3.48 5.31 -7.28
N ARG A 57 4.75 5.68 -7.06
CA ARG A 57 5.11 6.98 -6.47
C ARG A 57 4.58 8.17 -7.27
N GLN A 58 4.63 8.11 -8.61
CA GLN A 58 4.03 9.16 -9.44
C GLN A 58 2.51 9.29 -9.23
N VAL A 59 1.79 8.18 -9.08
CA VAL A 59 0.32 8.17 -8.87
C VAL A 59 -0.04 8.60 -7.45
N LEU A 60 0.77 8.24 -6.45
CA LEU A 60 0.64 8.70 -5.07
C LEU A 60 0.87 10.21 -4.92
N LYS A 61 1.87 10.76 -5.60
CA LYS A 61 2.14 12.21 -5.65
C LYS A 61 1.02 13.00 -6.31
N LYS A 62 0.28 12.39 -7.25
CA LYS A 62 -0.94 12.95 -7.84
C LYS A 62 -2.11 12.98 -6.84
N GLY A 63 -2.00 12.37 -5.66
CA GLY A 63 -2.98 12.42 -4.57
C GLY A 63 -4.04 11.30 -4.60
N HIS A 64 -3.73 10.18 -5.27
CA HIS A 64 -4.59 8.99 -5.29
C HIS A 64 -4.33 8.08 -4.08
N SER A 65 -5.26 7.17 -3.80
CA SER A 65 -5.13 6.18 -2.72
C SER A 65 -4.02 5.16 -3.03
N TYR A 66 -3.49 4.45 -2.02
CA TYR A 66 -2.50 3.39 -2.24
C TYR A 66 -3.09 2.30 -3.13
N GLN A 67 -4.31 1.88 -2.81
CA GLN A 67 -5.03 0.87 -3.57
C GLN A 67 -5.15 1.22 -5.06
N TYR A 68 -5.44 2.47 -5.38
CA TYR A 68 -5.49 2.93 -6.78
C TYR A 68 -4.10 2.98 -7.42
N SER A 69 -3.11 3.51 -6.69
CA SER A 69 -1.75 3.72 -7.21
C SER A 69 -1.06 2.38 -7.55
N HIS A 70 -1.20 1.39 -6.68
CA HIS A 70 -0.66 0.05 -6.86
C HIS A 70 -1.22 -0.65 -8.12
N ASN A 71 -2.54 -0.58 -8.31
CA ASN A 71 -3.21 -1.11 -9.51
C ASN A 71 -2.69 -0.47 -10.81
N GLU A 72 -2.41 0.83 -10.77
CA GLU A 72 -1.90 1.57 -11.93
C GLU A 72 -0.41 1.26 -12.19
N ALA A 73 0.38 1.05 -11.14
CA ALA A 73 1.77 0.59 -11.21
C ALA A 73 1.89 -0.82 -11.79
N GLN A 74 1.09 -1.76 -11.29
CA GLN A 74 1.08 -3.14 -11.78
C GLN A 74 0.70 -3.24 -13.27
N LYS A 75 -0.24 -2.41 -13.76
CA LYS A 75 -0.54 -2.31 -15.20
C LYS A 75 0.67 -1.82 -16.01
N ARG A 76 1.45 -0.90 -15.45
CA ARG A 76 2.64 -0.31 -16.09
C ARG A 76 3.79 -1.30 -16.14
N GLU A 77 3.99 -2.04 -15.06
CA GLU A 77 4.90 -3.17 -14.93
C GLU A 77 4.57 -4.31 -15.90
N LEU A 78 3.29 -4.72 -15.99
CA LEU A 78 2.84 -5.72 -16.96
C LEU A 78 3.14 -5.27 -18.40
N ALA A 79 2.86 -4.01 -18.74
CA ALA A 79 3.16 -3.46 -20.06
C ALA A 79 4.68 -3.45 -20.35
N PHE A 80 5.52 -3.22 -19.34
CA PHE A 80 6.97 -3.35 -19.44
C PHE A 80 7.38 -4.80 -19.70
N TYR A 81 6.87 -5.77 -18.92
CA TYR A 81 7.19 -7.18 -19.10
C TYR A 81 6.75 -7.73 -20.46
N LYS A 82 5.53 -7.39 -20.91
CA LYS A 82 5.05 -7.75 -22.25
C LYS A 82 5.91 -7.17 -23.37
N LYS A 83 6.39 -5.93 -23.22
CA LYS A 83 7.31 -5.31 -24.18
C LYS A 83 8.68 -6.01 -24.22
N LYS A 84 9.18 -6.48 -23.07
CA LYS A 84 10.52 -7.08 -22.94
C LYS A 84 10.57 -8.57 -23.31
N TYR A 85 9.52 -9.33 -22.98
CA TYR A 85 9.48 -10.79 -23.09
C TYR A 85 8.39 -11.31 -24.04
N GLY A 86 7.51 -10.46 -24.57
CA GLY A 86 6.32 -10.86 -25.33
C GLY A 86 5.10 -11.11 -24.43
N ASP A 87 3.90 -11.16 -25.02
CA ASP A 87 2.63 -11.15 -24.25
C ASP A 87 2.53 -12.27 -23.19
N LYS A 88 2.77 -13.52 -23.59
CA LYS A 88 2.59 -14.70 -22.73
C LYS A 88 3.65 -14.79 -21.63
N ASP A 89 4.92 -14.63 -22.00
CA ASP A 89 6.02 -14.71 -21.05
C ASP A 89 6.07 -13.46 -20.15
N GLY A 90 5.59 -12.31 -20.64
CA GLY A 90 5.41 -11.10 -19.82
C GLY A 90 4.32 -11.22 -18.75
N GLU A 91 3.18 -11.85 -19.06
CA GLU A 91 2.18 -12.20 -18.05
C GLU A 91 2.74 -13.21 -17.03
N LYS A 92 3.43 -14.25 -17.51
CA LYS A 92 4.09 -15.24 -16.65
C LYS A 92 5.11 -14.60 -15.71
N MET A 93 5.91 -13.65 -16.20
CA MET A 93 6.88 -12.90 -15.39
C MET A 93 6.21 -12.13 -14.25
N LEU A 94 5.13 -11.39 -14.52
CA LEU A 94 4.37 -10.71 -13.47
C LEU A 94 3.86 -11.70 -12.40
N TYR A 95 3.27 -12.82 -12.82
CA TYR A 95 2.74 -13.80 -11.87
C TYR A 95 3.82 -14.47 -11.01
N GLU A 96 4.99 -14.78 -11.59
CA GLU A 96 6.12 -15.33 -10.84
C GLU A 96 6.72 -14.29 -9.87
N GLU A 97 6.62 -13.00 -10.18
CA GLU A 97 6.98 -11.92 -9.26
C GLU A 97 5.96 -11.79 -8.13
N GLU A 98 4.66 -11.73 -8.43
CA GLU A 98 3.59 -11.69 -7.43
C GLU A 98 3.71 -12.84 -6.43
N ASP A 99 3.95 -14.06 -6.90
CA ASP A 99 4.15 -15.23 -6.03
C ASP A 99 5.38 -15.06 -5.09
N LEU A 100 6.43 -14.34 -5.51
CA LEU A 100 7.60 -13.98 -4.69
C LEU A 100 7.30 -12.87 -3.68
N VAL A 101 6.61 -11.80 -4.09
CA VAL A 101 6.15 -10.74 -3.16
C VAL A 101 5.26 -11.38 -2.11
N LEU A 102 4.30 -12.22 -2.53
CA LEU A 102 3.42 -12.99 -1.66
C LEU A 102 4.17 -14.02 -0.81
N ALA A 103 5.38 -14.47 -1.15
CA ALA A 103 6.18 -15.35 -0.30
C ALA A 103 6.93 -14.60 0.81
N THR A 104 7.12 -13.28 0.68
CA THR A 104 7.93 -12.48 1.61
C THR A 104 7.22 -12.28 2.96
N PRO A 105 7.85 -12.58 4.11
CA PRO A 105 7.22 -12.40 5.42
C PRO A 105 7.11 -10.90 5.80
N GLY A 106 5.95 -10.29 5.59
CA GLY A 106 5.65 -8.95 6.11
C GLY A 106 4.70 -8.11 5.24
N ARG A 107 4.65 -8.34 3.93
CA ARG A 107 3.68 -7.72 3.02
C ARG A 107 3.25 -8.73 1.97
N LYS A 108 1.97 -8.68 1.58
CA LYS A 108 1.39 -9.52 0.53
C LYS A 108 0.39 -8.65 -0.25
N PRO A 109 0.57 -8.41 -1.56
CA PRO A 109 -0.27 -7.46 -2.28
C PRO A 109 -1.72 -7.96 -2.40
N PRO A 110 -2.69 -7.03 -2.39
CA PRO A 110 -4.07 -7.38 -2.61
C PRO A 110 -4.34 -7.56 -4.08
N VAL A 111 -5.55 -8.05 -4.23
CA VAL A 111 -6.05 -8.83 -5.32
C VAL A 111 -7.56 -8.93 -4.96
N ARG A 112 -8.52 -8.67 -5.87
CA ARG A 112 -10.00 -8.88 -5.68
C ARG A 112 -10.69 -9.30 -7.02
N LYS A 113 -11.88 -8.76 -7.38
CA LYS A 113 -12.73 -9.00 -8.59
C LYS A 113 -13.50 -10.33 -8.62
N LYS A 114 -14.56 -10.49 -9.45
CA LYS A 114 -15.87 -9.75 -9.65
C LYS A 114 -16.60 -10.44 -10.84
N PRO A 115 -17.94 -10.30 -11.04
CA PRO A 115 -18.97 -9.65 -10.21
C PRO A 115 -20.18 -10.59 -9.89
N ILE A 116 -21.28 -10.01 -9.39
CA ILE A 116 -22.67 -10.57 -9.42
C ILE A 116 -22.94 -11.80 -8.50
N GLU A 117 -24.14 -12.10 -7.98
CA GLU A 117 -25.28 -11.30 -7.41
C GLU A 117 -26.24 -12.32 -6.70
N PRO A 118 -27.56 -12.13 -6.39
CA PRO A 118 -28.54 -11.04 -6.60
C PRO A 118 -28.64 -10.03 -5.44
N ILE A 119 -29.39 -8.94 -5.67
CA ILE A 119 -29.61 -7.81 -4.76
C ILE A 119 -30.49 -8.17 -3.54
N PRO A 120 -30.00 -7.97 -2.29
CA PRO A 120 -30.84 -7.87 -1.11
C PRO A 120 -31.44 -6.46 -0.96
N ALA A 121 -32.59 -6.35 -0.29
CA ALA A 121 -33.31 -5.10 -0.08
C ALA A 121 -32.44 -3.97 0.53
N PRO A 122 -32.70 -2.68 0.20
CA PRO A 122 -31.89 -1.56 0.65
C PRO A 122 -31.98 -1.41 2.18
N LYS A 123 -30.96 -1.89 2.89
CA LYS A 123 -30.67 -1.43 4.24
C LYS A 123 -30.19 0.02 4.13
N ILE A 124 -30.95 0.95 4.71
CA ILE A 124 -30.44 2.30 4.98
C ILE A 124 -29.34 2.13 6.02
N GLN A 125 -28.09 2.06 5.55
CA GLN A 125 -26.92 2.18 6.42
C GLN A 125 -26.71 3.66 6.70
N THR A 126 -26.98 4.07 7.94
CA THR A 126 -26.60 5.40 8.43
C THR A 126 -25.08 5.47 8.45
N ILE A 127 -24.48 6.22 7.52
CA ILE A 127 -23.02 6.35 7.43
C ILE A 127 -22.56 7.26 8.57
N VAL A 128 -21.79 6.72 9.51
CA VAL A 128 -21.11 7.50 10.56
C VAL A 128 -19.84 8.11 9.97
N LEU A 129 -20.00 9.17 9.18
CA LEU A 129 -18.86 9.97 8.72
C LEU A 129 -18.30 10.78 9.89
N LYS A 130 -17.17 10.34 10.46
CA LYS A 130 -16.42 11.18 11.40
C LYS A 130 -15.59 12.20 10.63
N ALA A 131 -15.70 13.47 11.00
CA ALA A 131 -14.82 14.51 10.50
C ALA A 131 -13.66 14.71 11.49
N VAL A 132 -12.43 14.52 11.04
CA VAL A 132 -11.22 14.82 11.83
C VAL A 132 -10.59 16.10 11.30
N ILE A 133 -10.18 17.00 12.19
CA ILE A 133 -9.45 18.21 11.83
C ILE A 133 -7.98 18.01 12.22
N TYR A 134 -7.09 18.02 11.22
CA TYR A 134 -5.65 17.89 11.42
C TYR A 134 -4.94 19.01 10.66
N GLU A 135 -4.05 19.75 11.33
CA GLU A 135 -3.38 20.94 10.77
C GLU A 135 -4.33 21.94 10.07
N GLY A 136 -5.51 22.18 10.66
CA GLY A 136 -6.52 23.10 10.10
C GLY A 136 -7.21 22.60 8.83
N LYS A 137 -7.01 21.33 8.42
CA LYS A 137 -7.73 20.69 7.31
C LYS A 137 -8.72 19.66 7.86
N THR A 138 -9.93 19.68 7.33
CA THR A 138 -10.93 18.64 7.58
C THR A 138 -10.68 17.43 6.67
N TYR A 139 -10.69 16.25 7.27
CA TYR A 139 -10.64 14.94 6.65
C TYR A 139 -11.92 14.18 7.00
N ILE A 140 -12.44 13.41 6.04
CA ILE A 140 -13.60 12.54 6.23
C ILE A 140 -13.09 11.13 6.49
N ILE A 141 -13.47 10.53 7.61
CA ILE A 141 -13.27 9.11 7.86
C ILE A 141 -14.51 8.36 7.38
N ASP A 142 -14.30 7.40 6.48
CA ASP A 142 -15.34 6.53 5.93
C ASP A 142 -15.04 5.07 6.31
N SER A 143 -15.80 4.54 7.26
CA SER A 143 -15.78 3.15 7.70
C SER A 143 -17.00 2.33 7.24
N SER A 144 -17.70 2.79 6.20
CA SER A 144 -18.91 2.11 5.68
C SER A 144 -18.63 0.77 4.99
N ASN A 145 -17.39 0.53 4.57
CA ASN A 145 -17.00 -0.58 3.71
C ASN A 145 -15.89 -1.43 4.35
N SER A 146 -15.83 -2.69 3.93
CA SER A 146 -14.62 -3.48 4.15
C SER A 146 -13.60 -3.20 3.04
N LEU A 147 -12.37 -2.97 3.47
CA LEU A 147 -11.17 -2.94 2.64
C LEU A 147 -10.67 -4.39 2.43
N ILE A 148 -9.75 -4.63 1.49
CA ILE A 148 -9.18 -5.98 1.27
C ILE A 148 -7.67 -5.84 1.15
N GLY A 149 -6.94 -6.69 1.87
CA GLY A 149 -5.48 -6.61 2.01
C GLY A 149 -4.96 -5.44 2.84
N ASP A 150 -5.82 -4.57 3.37
CA ASP A 150 -5.46 -3.49 4.29
C ASP A 150 -6.63 -3.12 5.23
N ILE A 151 -6.34 -2.37 6.30
CA ILE A 151 -7.31 -1.76 7.22
C ILE A 151 -7.42 -0.24 7.08
N VAL A 152 -6.55 0.41 6.31
CA VAL A 152 -6.62 1.87 6.02
C VAL A 152 -6.22 2.18 4.59
N ASP A 153 -6.84 3.19 3.98
CA ASP A 153 -6.36 3.79 2.71
C ASP A 153 -6.74 5.28 2.66
N PHE A 154 -5.91 6.12 2.03
CA PHE A 154 -6.09 7.58 2.03
C PHE A 154 -6.16 8.16 0.62
N TYR A 155 -7.36 8.61 0.24
CA TYR A 155 -7.58 9.33 -1.02
C TYR A 155 -7.41 10.84 -0.82
N GLU A 156 -6.14 11.29 -0.84
CA GLU A 156 -5.75 12.68 -0.57
C GLU A 156 -6.55 13.72 -1.36
N ARG A 157 -6.79 13.50 -2.67
CA ARG A 157 -7.60 14.40 -3.52
C ARG A 157 -9.00 14.67 -2.98
N LYS A 158 -9.67 13.65 -2.41
CA LYS A 158 -11.00 13.78 -1.81
C LYS A 158 -10.96 14.11 -0.31
N ARG A 159 -9.78 14.07 0.32
CA ARG A 159 -9.56 14.11 1.78
C ARG A 159 -10.36 13.05 2.53
N ILE A 160 -10.55 11.89 1.91
CA ILE A 160 -11.23 10.73 2.52
C ILE A 160 -10.18 9.74 2.97
N ILE A 161 -10.24 9.35 4.24
CA ILE A 161 -9.50 8.25 4.85
C ILE A 161 -10.50 7.12 5.01
N TYR A 162 -10.31 6.05 4.25
CA TYR A 162 -11.09 4.83 4.42
C TYR A 162 -10.45 4.03 5.54
N ILE A 163 -11.26 3.54 6.48
CA ILE A 163 -10.84 2.61 7.52
C ILE A 163 -11.75 1.40 7.43
N ASP A 164 -11.23 0.19 7.56
CA ASP A 164 -12.07 -1.01 7.47
C ASP A 164 -13.12 -1.02 8.59
N LYS A 165 -14.37 -1.34 8.23
CA LYS A 165 -15.53 -1.41 9.14
C LYS A 165 -15.33 -2.25 10.41
N ASP A 166 -14.39 -3.20 10.41
CA ASP A 166 -14.14 -4.11 11.54
C ASP A 166 -13.05 -3.56 12.49
N VAL A 167 -12.47 -2.39 12.19
CA VAL A 167 -11.53 -1.67 13.07
C VAL A 167 -12.32 -0.91 14.17
N PRO A 168 -11.90 -0.98 15.45
CA PRO A 168 -12.48 -0.19 16.51
C PRO A 168 -12.37 1.33 16.30
N ASP A 169 -13.51 2.00 16.43
CA ASP A 169 -13.75 3.44 16.32
C ASP A 169 -12.78 4.38 17.08
N TRP A 170 -12.09 3.86 18.09
CA TRP A 170 -11.18 4.60 18.97
C TRP A 170 -9.74 4.68 18.42
N LEU A 171 -9.37 3.78 17.50
CA LEU A 171 -8.08 3.76 16.78
C LEU A 171 -8.05 4.75 15.60
N PHE A 172 -9.23 5.17 15.11
CA PHE A 172 -9.40 5.88 13.83
C PHE A 172 -8.54 7.14 13.68
N GLU A 173 -8.42 7.94 14.75
CA GLU A 173 -7.63 9.17 14.73
C GLU A 173 -6.11 8.90 14.67
N GLY A 174 -5.63 7.84 15.33
CA GLY A 174 -4.22 7.43 15.26
C GLY A 174 -3.85 6.97 13.85
N MET A 175 -4.69 6.10 13.26
CA MET A 175 -4.52 5.61 11.88
C MET A 175 -4.63 6.75 10.85
N ALA A 176 -5.49 7.75 11.11
CA ALA A 176 -5.59 8.94 10.28
C ALA A 176 -4.31 9.79 10.35
N ILE A 177 -3.74 9.99 11.54
CA ILE A 177 -2.46 10.68 11.73
C ILE A 177 -1.34 9.91 11.03
N TYR A 178 -1.22 8.60 11.23
CA TYR A 178 -0.27 7.73 10.55
C TYR A 178 -0.30 7.98 9.03
N THR A 179 -1.47 7.82 8.40
CA THR A 179 -1.57 7.83 6.93
C THR A 179 -1.38 9.23 6.34
N ILE A 180 -1.76 10.29 7.06
CA ILE A 180 -1.48 11.68 6.66
C ILE A 180 0.03 11.97 6.71
N GLU A 181 0.71 11.59 7.80
CA GLU A 181 2.14 11.85 8.00
C GLU A 181 3.00 11.04 7.04
N GLU A 182 2.69 9.75 6.84
CA GLU A 182 3.35 8.89 5.85
C GLU A 182 3.24 9.49 4.44
N ARG A 183 2.02 9.92 4.04
CA ARG A 183 1.79 10.53 2.73
C ARG A 183 2.59 11.82 2.53
N LYS A 184 2.80 12.64 3.57
CA LYS A 184 3.67 13.83 3.48
C LYS A 184 5.11 13.44 3.16
N MET A 185 5.66 12.45 3.88
CA MET A 185 7.04 11.99 3.69
C MET A 185 7.26 11.42 2.27
N LEU A 186 6.34 10.57 1.78
CA LEU A 186 6.44 10.04 0.42
C LEU A 186 6.37 11.13 -0.67
N LYS A 187 5.60 12.20 -0.44
CA LYS A 187 5.52 13.36 -1.35
C LYS A 187 6.80 14.20 -1.33
N GLN A 188 7.50 14.25 -0.21
CA GLN A 188 8.84 14.85 -0.08
C GLN A 188 9.94 13.99 -0.73
N GLY A 189 9.63 12.76 -1.12
CA GLY A 189 10.53 11.87 -1.87
C GLY A 189 11.16 10.76 -1.04
N SER A 190 10.92 10.71 0.27
CA SER A 190 11.44 9.68 1.18
C SER A 190 11.03 8.27 0.76
N SER A 191 11.85 7.27 1.08
CA SER A 191 11.51 5.86 0.93
C SER A 191 10.29 5.47 1.79
N TYR A 192 9.60 4.39 1.43
CA TYR A 192 8.50 3.81 2.20
C TYR A 192 8.91 3.44 3.62
N ALA A 193 10.08 2.82 3.80
CA ALA A 193 10.59 2.51 5.13
C ALA A 193 10.71 3.80 5.97
N ALA A 194 11.35 4.85 5.44
CA ALA A 194 11.52 6.12 6.15
C ALA A 194 10.19 6.85 6.43
N ALA A 195 9.21 6.76 5.54
CA ALA A 195 7.87 7.33 5.72
C ALA A 195 7.07 6.61 6.82
N ASN A 196 7.07 5.27 6.81
CA ASN A 196 6.46 4.43 7.83
C ASN A 196 7.08 4.68 9.22
N ASP A 197 8.41 4.76 9.28
CA ASP A 197 9.16 5.01 10.51
C ASP A 197 8.82 6.36 11.15
N PHE A 198 8.55 7.38 10.32
CA PHE A 198 8.15 8.71 10.78
C PHE A 198 6.68 8.74 11.21
N ALA A 199 5.79 8.16 10.40
CA ALA A 199 4.36 8.07 10.67
C ALA A 199 4.05 7.30 11.97
N SER A 200 4.70 6.16 12.19
CA SER A 200 4.54 5.33 13.39
C SER A 200 4.92 6.10 14.67
N LYS A 201 5.96 6.95 14.61
CA LYS A 201 6.35 7.81 15.74
C LYS A 201 5.30 8.89 16.03
N LYS A 202 4.60 9.40 15.01
CA LYS A 202 3.52 10.39 15.16
C LYS A 202 2.23 9.77 15.72
N GLU A 203 1.89 8.57 15.27
CA GLU A 203 0.78 7.79 15.83
C GLU A 203 1.03 7.42 17.30
N LEU A 204 2.24 6.94 17.63
CA LEU A 204 2.64 6.63 19.00
C LEU A 204 2.51 7.86 19.91
N ALA A 205 3.09 8.99 19.53
CA ALA A 205 3.02 10.22 20.33
C ALA A 205 1.57 10.70 20.57
N TYR A 206 0.68 10.55 19.59
CA TYR A 206 -0.74 10.85 19.74
C TYR A 206 -1.42 9.92 20.76
N PHE A 207 -1.18 8.61 20.69
CA PHE A 207 -1.75 7.67 21.67
C PHE A 207 -1.12 7.84 23.06
N GLU A 208 0.15 8.24 23.16
CA GLU A 208 0.79 8.58 24.45
C GLU A 208 0.09 9.76 25.13
N GLU A 209 -0.20 10.83 24.38
CA GLU A 209 -0.96 11.99 24.87
C GLU A 209 -2.39 11.60 25.27
N LYS A 210 -3.08 10.83 24.43
CA LYS A 210 -4.49 10.44 24.62
C LYS A 210 -4.72 9.42 25.73
N LEU A 211 -3.80 8.47 25.91
CA LEU A 211 -3.92 7.35 26.85
C LEU A 211 -3.05 7.51 28.12
N GLY A 212 -2.23 8.57 28.18
CA GLY A 212 -1.41 8.93 29.34
C GLY A 212 -0.25 7.99 29.63
N SER A 213 0.07 7.03 28.75
CA SER A 213 1.25 6.15 28.91
C SER A 213 1.72 5.51 27.60
N SER A 214 3.04 5.34 27.49
CA SER A 214 3.70 4.64 26.38
C SER A 214 3.29 3.17 26.26
N GLU A 215 3.07 2.48 27.39
CA GLU A 215 2.61 1.09 27.37
C GLU A 215 1.18 0.95 26.80
N ALA A 216 0.27 1.86 27.14
CA ALA A 216 -1.08 1.87 26.56
C ALA A 216 -1.06 2.24 25.07
N ALA A 217 -0.21 3.20 24.69
CA ALA A 217 -0.03 3.61 23.30
C ALA A 217 0.52 2.47 22.43
N GLN A 218 1.54 1.75 22.90
CA GLN A 218 2.08 0.59 22.20
C GLN A 218 1.06 -0.55 22.12
N LYS A 219 0.22 -0.75 23.15
CA LYS A 219 -0.90 -1.72 23.07
C LYS A 219 -1.92 -1.34 21.99
N ALA A 220 -2.26 -0.06 21.84
CA ALA A 220 -3.16 0.41 20.79
C ALA A 220 -2.61 0.13 19.37
N ILE A 221 -1.34 0.47 19.13
CA ILE A 221 -0.67 0.16 17.84
C ILE A 221 -0.63 -1.35 17.61
N ASN A 222 -0.28 -2.13 18.63
CA ASN A 222 -0.22 -3.60 18.52
C ASN A 222 -1.60 -4.22 18.26
N GLU A 223 -2.70 -3.63 18.76
CA GLU A 223 -4.07 -4.05 18.46
C GLU A 223 -4.39 -3.80 16.98
N GLY A 224 -4.11 -2.61 16.45
CA GLY A 224 -4.25 -2.30 15.02
C GLY A 224 -3.45 -3.26 14.12
N LEU A 225 -2.18 -3.52 14.45
CA LEU A 225 -1.33 -4.50 13.76
C LEU A 225 -1.87 -5.94 13.86
N THR A 226 -2.49 -6.28 14.99
CA THR A 226 -3.13 -7.59 15.19
C THR A 226 -4.38 -7.73 14.32
N ILE A 227 -5.23 -6.70 14.25
CA ILE A 227 -6.42 -6.66 13.38
C ILE A 227 -5.99 -6.77 11.91
N GLN A 228 -5.01 -5.98 11.47
CA GLN A 228 -4.41 -6.08 10.13
C GLN A 228 -3.96 -7.53 9.85
N SER A 229 -3.20 -8.13 10.76
CA SER A 229 -2.67 -9.50 10.61
C SER A 229 -3.77 -10.57 10.56
N GLN A 230 -4.82 -10.44 11.39
CA GLN A 230 -5.97 -11.34 11.41
C GLN A 230 -6.81 -11.22 10.14
N LYS A 231 -7.11 -9.99 9.72
CA LYS A 231 -7.79 -9.69 8.45
C LYS A 231 -7.01 -10.29 7.29
N PHE A 232 -5.70 -10.09 7.25
CA PHE A 232 -4.83 -10.66 6.22
C PHE A 232 -4.85 -12.20 6.23
N ALA A 233 -4.84 -12.82 7.41
CA ALA A 233 -4.93 -14.28 7.53
C ALA A 233 -6.30 -14.83 7.11
N GLN A 234 -7.39 -14.09 7.32
CA GLN A 234 -8.73 -14.47 6.88
C GLN A 234 -8.89 -14.29 5.36
N ASP A 235 -8.50 -13.12 4.82
CA ASP A 235 -8.44 -12.82 3.38
C ASP A 235 -7.63 -13.88 2.60
N ARG A 236 -6.66 -14.54 3.27
CA ARG A 236 -5.85 -15.65 2.75
C ARG A 236 -6.56 -17.01 2.83
N LYS A 237 -7.30 -17.32 3.90
CA LYS A 237 -8.02 -18.61 4.04
C LYS A 237 -9.17 -18.76 3.06
N GLU A 238 -9.74 -17.64 2.63
CA GLU A 238 -10.84 -17.59 1.66
C GLU A 238 -10.37 -17.68 0.19
N LEU A 239 -9.06 -17.83 -0.04
CA LEU A 239 -8.49 -18.10 -1.37
C LEU A 239 -8.64 -19.58 -1.75
N LYS A 240 -9.13 -19.86 -2.96
CA LYS A 240 -9.06 -21.19 -3.58
C LYS A 240 -7.83 -21.29 -4.48
N ASP A 241 -7.36 -22.52 -4.71
CA ASP A 241 -6.26 -22.79 -5.63
C ASP A 241 -6.56 -22.24 -7.04
N GLY A 242 -5.64 -21.42 -7.55
CA GLY A 242 -5.72 -20.81 -8.88
C GLY A 242 -6.50 -19.50 -9.00
N GLU A 243 -7.25 -19.07 -7.98
CA GLU A 243 -8.01 -17.80 -8.01
C GLU A 243 -7.11 -16.59 -7.73
N ARG A 244 -6.30 -16.20 -8.72
CA ARG A 244 -5.54 -14.95 -8.76
C ARG A 244 -6.47 -13.76 -9.01
N LYS A 245 -7.17 -13.39 -7.95
CA LYS A 245 -7.81 -12.11 -7.71
C LYS A 245 -6.95 -10.94 -8.36
N VAL A 246 -7.53 -9.89 -8.96
CA VAL A 246 -6.87 -8.60 -9.40
C VAL A 246 -7.62 -7.43 -8.76
N ILE A 247 -6.97 -6.39 -8.23
CA ILE A 247 -7.62 -5.58 -7.18
C ILE A 247 -8.87 -4.84 -7.66
N ASN A 248 -10.02 -5.18 -7.05
CA ASN A 248 -11.25 -4.42 -7.20
C ASN A 248 -10.97 -3.04 -6.67
N GLU A 249 -11.09 -2.05 -7.53
CA GLU A 249 -11.65 -0.78 -7.13
C GLU A 249 -12.94 -1.02 -6.32
N ASN A 250 -12.89 -0.71 -5.03
CA ASN A 250 -14.00 0.01 -4.39
C ASN A 250 -13.70 1.49 -4.59
N VAL A 251 -13.66 1.94 -5.84
CA VAL A 251 -13.76 3.38 -6.15
C VAL A 251 -15.25 3.71 -6.01
N PRO A 252 -15.64 4.58 -5.06
CA PRO A 252 -16.98 5.13 -5.06
C PRO A 252 -17.13 5.95 -6.34
N LYS A 253 -18.12 5.59 -7.15
CA LYS A 253 -18.55 6.37 -8.32
C LYS A 253 -19.01 7.76 -7.86
#